data_AF-A0A251PI75-F1
#
_entry.id   AF-A0A251PI75-F1
#
_cell.length_a   1.000
_cell.length_b   1.000
_cell.length_c   1.000
_cell.angle_alpha   90.00
_cell.angle_beta   90.00
_cell.angle_gamma   90.00
#
_symmetry.space_group_name_H-M   'P 1'
#
loop_
_entity.id
_entity.type
_entity.pdbx_description
1 polymer ?
#
loop_
_entity_poly.entity_id
_entity_poly.type
_entity_poly.pdbx_seq_one_letter_code
_entity_poly.pdbx_strand_id
1 'polypeptide(L)'
;MKRRMNEARKKGREGRKRVKGVTDKLHEDLFLHLVVEVANEAGATDGKTIKVSFDSLFLGPVEKLLLLMQDKFPDLSLDHSNCTEMSWIQSVMYFAGFPISEYLEVLLKRTQPSRSFFKAKSDNVTQHISQAGLEGLWQRLLEVETSQLILAPYGGRMSEISYSETPFPHRNGSIFAIQYLVTWDDDKETEKHISWMRRVYAYMASHVSKSPRAAYLNYRDSFSC
;
A
#
# COMPACT_ATOMS: atom_id res chain seq x y z
N MET A 1 18.26 -14.66 -18.82
CA MET A 1 18.22 -13.19 -18.97
C MET A 1 18.13 -12.59 -17.56
N LYS A 2 19.22 -12.01 -17.02
CA LYS A 2 19.18 -11.36 -15.69
C LYS A 2 18.43 -10.02 -15.86
N ARG A 3 17.12 -9.99 -15.59
CA ARG A 3 16.38 -8.72 -15.50
C ARG A 3 16.92 -7.97 -14.28
N ARG A 4 17.53 -6.80 -14.49
CA ARG A 4 17.85 -5.87 -13.41
C ARG A 4 16.58 -5.16 -12.99
N MET A 5 16.40 -5.01 -11.70
CA MET A 5 15.20 -4.43 -11.11
C MET A 5 15.59 -3.34 -10.16
N ASN A 6 14.78 -2.30 -10.17
CA ASN A 6 15.05 -1.12 -9.38
C ASN A 6 13.91 -0.88 -8.44
N GLU A 7 14.28 -0.58 -7.20
CA GLU A 7 13.33 -0.19 -6.18
C GLU A 7 13.58 1.25 -5.81
N ALA A 8 12.49 1.98 -5.57
CA ALA A 8 12.60 3.35 -5.12
C ALA A 8 11.62 3.63 -3.98
N ARG A 9 12.12 4.34 -2.95
CA ARG A 9 11.35 4.70 -1.75
C ARG A 9 11.41 6.18 -1.43
N LYS A 10 10.25 6.82 -1.29
CA LYS A 10 10.16 8.22 -0.83
C LYS A 10 9.14 8.38 0.29
N LYS A 11 9.50 9.17 1.31
CA LYS A 11 8.71 9.43 2.52
C LYS A 11 8.52 10.94 2.73
N GLY A 12 7.39 11.38 3.27
CA GLY A 12 7.25 12.76 3.76
C GLY A 12 5.80 13.24 3.97
N ARG A 13 5.65 14.35 4.72
CA ARG A 13 4.34 14.98 5.03
C ARG A 13 3.58 15.44 3.78
N GLU A 14 4.29 15.91 2.76
CA GLU A 14 3.70 16.29 1.47
C GLU A 14 3.16 15.10 0.68
N GLY A 15 3.59 13.88 1.01
CA GLY A 15 3.11 12.64 0.40
C GLY A 15 1.59 12.49 0.47
N ARG A 16 0.94 13.07 1.50
CA ARG A 16 -0.52 13.09 1.64
C ARG A 16 -1.23 13.74 0.44
N LYS A 17 -0.65 14.81 -0.13
CA LYS A 17 -1.22 15.50 -1.31
C LYS A 17 -0.97 14.72 -2.60
N ARG A 18 0.13 13.95 -2.63
CA ARG A 18 0.62 13.22 -3.81
C ARG A 18 -0.13 11.91 -4.06
N VAL A 19 -0.92 11.40 -3.10
CA VAL A 19 -1.73 10.17 -3.27
C VAL A 19 -2.62 10.21 -4.54
N LYS A 20 -3.10 11.39 -4.94
CA LYS A 20 -3.89 11.57 -6.16
C LYS A 20 -3.14 11.24 -7.46
N GLY A 21 -1.81 11.34 -7.46
CA GLY A 21 -0.98 11.02 -8.63
C GLY A 21 -0.80 9.52 -8.86
N VAL A 22 -1.32 8.69 -7.97
CA VAL A 22 -1.28 7.23 -8.11
C VAL A 22 -2.47 6.80 -8.97
N THR A 23 -2.16 6.03 -10.00
CA THR A 23 -3.11 5.60 -11.02
C THR A 23 -2.82 4.16 -11.45
N ASP A 24 -3.85 3.50 -11.96
CA ASP A 24 -3.83 2.26 -12.73
C ASP A 24 -3.20 2.38 -14.13
N LYS A 25 -2.76 3.58 -14.52
CA LYS A 25 -2.24 3.87 -15.86
C LYS A 25 -0.72 4.03 -15.92
N LEU A 26 0.00 3.51 -14.92
CA LEU A 26 1.45 3.43 -14.96
C LEU A 26 1.92 2.40 -16.00
N HIS A 27 3.17 2.51 -16.43
CA HIS A 27 3.79 1.57 -17.35
C HIS A 27 3.76 0.15 -16.76
N GLU A 28 3.55 -0.88 -17.58
CA GLU A 28 3.38 -2.28 -17.13
C GLU A 28 4.58 -2.84 -16.34
N ASP A 29 5.78 -2.35 -16.65
CA ASP A 29 7.02 -2.68 -15.93
C ASP A 29 7.17 -1.98 -14.57
N LEU A 30 6.28 -1.04 -14.21
CA LEU A 30 6.33 -0.28 -12.97
C LEU A 30 5.19 -0.69 -12.02
N PHE A 31 5.56 -1.27 -10.89
CA PHE A 31 4.71 -1.37 -9.72
C PHE A 31 5.05 -0.24 -8.74
N LEU A 32 4.04 0.52 -8.28
CA LEU A 32 4.21 1.62 -7.33
C LEU A 32 3.09 1.55 -6.29
N HIS A 33 3.37 0.95 -5.14
CA HIS A 33 2.40 0.87 -4.04
C HIS A 33 2.62 1.96 -3.02
N LEU A 34 1.62 2.16 -2.16
CA LEU A 34 1.69 3.14 -1.09
C LEU A 34 1.47 2.45 0.23
N VAL A 35 2.33 2.79 1.18
CA VAL A 35 2.19 2.39 2.58
C VAL A 35 1.98 3.65 3.40
N VAL A 36 0.82 3.74 4.03
CA VAL A 36 0.45 4.87 4.88
C VAL A 36 0.44 4.41 6.33
N GLU A 37 1.17 5.12 7.19
CA GLU A 37 1.35 4.78 8.60
C GLU A 37 1.30 6.04 9.46
N VAL A 38 1.05 5.86 10.76
CA VAL A 38 1.31 6.90 11.75
C VAL A 38 2.80 6.90 12.11
N ALA A 39 3.39 8.10 12.22
CA ALA A 39 4.76 8.30 12.65
C ALA A 39 4.82 9.35 13.77
N ASN A 40 5.74 9.16 14.71
CA ASN A 40 6.04 10.14 15.74
C ASN A 40 7.08 11.12 15.21
N GLU A 41 6.79 12.42 15.27
CA GLU A 41 7.70 13.49 14.85
C GLU A 41 7.69 14.65 15.84
N ALA A 42 8.87 15.17 16.15
CA ALA A 42 9.01 16.41 16.90
C ALA A 42 8.36 17.58 16.14
N GLY A 43 7.47 18.32 16.80
CA GLY A 43 6.82 19.52 16.25
C GLY A 43 5.46 19.33 15.57
N ALA A 44 4.84 18.15 15.65
CA ALA A 44 3.41 17.99 15.35
C ALA A 44 2.57 18.34 16.60
N THR A 45 1.35 18.87 16.41
CA THR A 45 0.49 19.41 17.48
C THR A 45 0.22 18.41 18.62
N ASP A 46 0.22 17.10 18.31
CA ASP A 46 0.13 15.98 19.28
C ASP A 46 1.33 15.01 19.16
N GLY A 47 2.43 15.42 18.53
CA GLY A 47 3.61 14.58 18.27
C GLY A 47 3.43 13.49 17.20
N LYS A 48 2.23 13.31 16.64
CA LYS A 48 1.91 12.29 15.62
C LYS A 48 1.60 12.91 14.26
N THR A 49 1.99 12.20 13.19
CA THR A 49 1.72 12.59 11.81
C THR A 49 1.49 11.38 10.92
N ILE A 50 0.71 11.52 9.85
CA ILE A 50 0.65 10.53 8.77
C ILE A 50 1.89 10.64 7.90
N LYS A 51 2.59 9.51 7.78
CA LYS A 51 3.71 9.26 6.89
C LYS A 51 3.21 8.40 5.72
N VAL A 52 3.37 8.93 4.50
CA VAL A 52 3.11 8.18 3.27
C VAL A 52 4.46 7.75 2.70
N SER A 53 4.63 6.44 2.50
CA SER A 53 5.76 5.87 1.77
C SER A 53 5.27 5.41 0.40
N PHE A 54 6.01 5.77 -0.64
CA PHE A 54 5.84 5.20 -1.97
C PHE A 54 6.97 4.21 -2.17
N ASP A 55 6.64 2.92 -2.31
CA ASP A 55 7.64 1.91 -2.64
C ASP A 55 7.33 1.34 -4.02
N SER A 56 8.37 1.14 -4.82
CA SER A 56 8.23 0.73 -6.21
C SER A 56 9.13 -0.42 -6.57
N LEU A 57 8.73 -1.13 -7.63
CA LEU A 57 9.52 -2.13 -8.31
C LEU A 57 9.42 -1.88 -9.81
N PHE A 58 10.56 -1.63 -10.46
CA PHE A 58 10.64 -1.38 -11.89
C PHE A 58 11.49 -2.44 -12.58
N LEU A 59 10.95 -3.02 -13.66
CA LEU A 59 11.62 -4.05 -14.47
C LEU A 59 12.53 -3.42 -15.54
N GLY A 60 13.53 -2.65 -15.12
CA GLY A 60 14.46 -2.00 -16.04
C GLY A 60 15.52 -1.18 -15.31
N PRO A 61 16.42 -0.51 -16.06
CA PRO A 61 17.47 0.34 -15.52
C PRO A 61 16.93 1.66 -14.94
N VAL A 62 17.71 2.29 -14.06
CA VAL A 62 17.21 3.38 -13.18
C VAL A 62 16.93 4.65 -13.97
N GLU A 63 17.68 4.88 -15.03
CA GLU A 63 17.51 6.03 -15.92
C GLU A 63 16.14 6.00 -16.60
N LYS A 64 15.66 4.80 -16.99
CA LYS A 64 14.32 4.65 -17.57
C LYS A 64 13.22 4.89 -16.54
N LEU A 65 13.42 4.42 -15.30
CA LEU A 65 12.48 4.68 -14.20
C LEU A 65 12.35 6.18 -13.95
N LEU A 66 13.47 6.89 -13.85
CA LEU A 66 13.46 8.33 -13.56
C LEU A 66 12.79 9.14 -14.67
N LEU A 67 13.08 8.82 -15.93
CA LEU A 67 12.39 9.46 -17.07
C LEU A 67 10.88 9.19 -17.05
N LEU A 68 10.48 7.95 -16.78
CA LEU A 68 9.07 7.58 -16.68
C LEU A 68 8.36 8.32 -15.53
N MET A 69 9.00 8.41 -14.37
CA MET A 69 8.44 9.10 -13.20
C MET A 69 8.40 10.61 -13.39
N GLN A 70 9.36 11.20 -14.10
CA GLN A 70 9.33 12.62 -14.46
C GLN A 70 8.16 12.95 -15.40
N ASP A 71 7.81 12.06 -16.33
CA ASP A 71 6.68 12.24 -17.24
C ASP A 71 5.33 11.96 -16.56
N LYS A 72 5.21 10.82 -15.85
CA LYS A 72 3.91 10.34 -15.34
C LYS A 72 3.59 10.81 -13.94
N PHE A 73 4.59 11.08 -13.10
CA PHE A 73 4.37 11.46 -11.70
C PHE A 73 5.47 12.41 -11.17
N PRO A 74 5.67 13.58 -11.81
CA PRO A 74 6.74 14.52 -11.47
C PRO A 74 6.65 15.04 -10.03
N ASP A 75 5.44 15.11 -9.48
CA ASP A 75 5.17 15.52 -8.10
C ASP A 75 5.82 14.58 -7.08
N LEU A 76 6.12 13.32 -7.41
CA LEU A 76 6.89 12.47 -6.51
C LEU A 76 8.34 12.98 -6.41
N SER A 77 8.86 13.62 -7.46
CA SER A 77 10.22 14.17 -7.57
C SER A 77 11.27 13.11 -7.22
N LEU A 78 11.14 11.94 -7.83
CA LEU A 78 12.03 10.81 -7.60
C LEU A 78 13.42 11.12 -8.13
N ASP A 79 14.46 10.76 -7.37
CA ASP A 79 15.85 10.94 -7.76
C ASP A 79 16.64 9.62 -7.66
N HIS A 80 17.87 9.62 -8.18
CA HIS A 80 18.76 8.44 -8.14
C HIS A 80 19.07 7.97 -6.71
N SER A 81 19.15 8.89 -5.73
CA SER A 81 19.45 8.54 -4.34
C SER A 81 18.29 7.81 -3.66
N ASN A 82 17.08 7.92 -4.22
CA ASN A 82 15.92 7.17 -3.76
C ASN A 82 15.87 5.76 -4.36
N CYS A 83 16.72 5.45 -5.35
CA CYS A 83 16.68 4.21 -6.12
C CYS A 83 17.80 3.25 -5.72
N THR A 84 17.56 1.95 -5.82
CA THR A 84 18.59 0.92 -5.67
C THR A 84 18.42 -0.13 -6.75
N GLU A 85 19.46 -0.35 -7.56
CA GLU A 85 19.46 -1.43 -8.55
C GLU A 85 19.85 -2.76 -7.90
N MET A 86 19.08 -3.80 -8.17
CA MET A 86 19.29 -5.13 -7.62
C MET A 86 18.76 -6.24 -8.54
N SER A 87 19.04 -7.47 -8.16
CA SER A 87 18.44 -8.64 -8.80
C SER A 87 17.00 -8.87 -8.35
N TRP A 88 16.22 -9.63 -9.12
CA TRP A 88 14.83 -9.98 -8.75
C TRP A 88 14.74 -10.59 -7.34
N ILE A 89 15.63 -11.52 -6.99
CA ILE A 89 15.57 -12.17 -5.67
C ILE A 89 15.91 -11.22 -4.52
N GLN A 90 16.76 -10.21 -4.77
CA GLN A 90 17.03 -9.17 -3.78
C GLN A 90 15.83 -8.24 -3.58
N SER A 91 15.04 -7.98 -4.62
CA SER A 91 13.77 -7.23 -4.46
C SER A 91 12.77 -7.99 -3.59
N VAL A 92 12.72 -9.33 -3.71
CA VAL A 92 11.90 -10.15 -2.81
C VAL A 92 12.35 -10.00 -1.35
N MET A 93 13.66 -9.96 -1.10
CA MET A 93 14.21 -9.71 0.24
C MET A 93 13.78 -8.33 0.78
N TYR A 94 13.88 -7.29 -0.05
CA TYR A 94 13.49 -5.93 0.33
C TYR A 94 12.01 -5.83 0.69
N PHE A 95 11.10 -6.31 -0.16
CA PHE A 95 9.66 -6.27 0.09
C PHE A 95 9.25 -7.17 1.28
N ALA A 96 10.01 -8.23 1.57
CA ALA A 96 9.82 -9.04 2.77
C ALA A 96 10.37 -8.38 4.05
N GLY A 97 11.04 -7.23 3.94
CA GLY A 97 11.61 -6.50 5.07
C GLY A 97 12.97 -7.02 5.55
N PHE A 98 13.64 -7.87 4.77
CA PHE A 98 14.99 -8.33 5.07
C PHE A 98 16.06 -7.37 4.51
N PRO A 99 17.23 -7.27 5.14
CA PRO A 99 18.37 -6.56 4.55
C PRO A 99 18.75 -7.19 3.19
N ILE A 100 19.00 -6.35 2.18
CA ILE A 100 19.41 -6.81 0.83
C ILE A 100 20.75 -7.57 0.85
N SER A 101 21.58 -7.32 1.88
CA SER A 101 22.87 -7.98 2.10
C SER A 101 22.77 -9.31 2.85
N GLU A 102 21.58 -9.70 3.30
CA GLU A 102 21.35 -10.95 4.03
C GLU A 102 21.42 -12.17 3.11
N TYR A 103 21.74 -13.33 3.69
CA TYR A 103 21.75 -14.60 2.97
C TYR A 103 20.34 -15.03 2.53
N LEU A 104 20.20 -15.49 1.28
CA LEU A 104 18.90 -15.84 0.68
C LEU A 104 18.19 -16.98 1.42
N GLU A 105 18.93 -17.80 2.15
CA GLU A 105 18.46 -18.90 2.99
C GLU A 105 17.47 -18.42 4.07
N VAL A 106 17.46 -17.12 4.41
CA VAL A 106 16.42 -16.56 5.29
C VAL A 106 15.01 -16.78 4.72
N LEU A 107 14.84 -16.79 3.40
CA LEU A 107 13.56 -17.07 2.73
C LEU A 107 13.10 -18.52 2.88
N LEU A 108 14.00 -19.43 3.26
CA LEU A 108 13.67 -20.84 3.53
C LEU A 108 13.13 -21.04 4.96
N LYS A 109 13.26 -20.05 5.84
CA LYS A 109 12.77 -20.13 7.22
C LYS A 109 11.24 -20.04 7.25
N ARG A 110 10.59 -21.05 7.82
CA ARG A 110 9.12 -21.14 7.97
C ARG A 110 8.63 -20.65 9.33
N THR A 111 9.41 -19.82 10.00
CA THR A 111 9.08 -19.26 11.32
C THR A 111 8.41 -17.90 11.15
N GLN A 112 7.21 -17.73 11.70
CA GLN A 112 6.52 -16.44 11.67
C GLN A 112 7.24 -15.46 12.62
N PRO A 113 7.74 -14.32 12.13
CA PRO A 113 8.57 -13.42 12.94
C PRO A 113 7.78 -12.59 13.95
N SER A 114 6.50 -12.32 13.72
CA SER A 114 5.62 -11.57 14.63
C SER A 114 4.47 -12.41 15.14
N ARG A 115 4.14 -12.25 16.43
CA ARG A 115 3.01 -12.90 17.13
C ARG A 115 1.95 -11.90 17.60
N SER A 116 1.94 -10.67 17.07
CA SER A 116 0.93 -9.67 17.44
C SER A 116 -0.46 -10.08 16.95
N PHE A 117 -1.48 -9.70 17.71
CA PHE A 117 -2.85 -9.75 17.22
C PHE A 117 -3.02 -8.74 16.09
N PHE A 118 -3.90 -9.04 15.14
CA PHE A 118 -4.21 -8.11 14.06
C PHE A 118 -5.64 -8.24 13.59
N LYS A 119 -6.13 -7.15 13.01
CA LYS A 119 -7.35 -7.15 12.20
C LYS A 119 -7.03 -6.52 10.85
N ALA A 120 -7.47 -7.19 9.79
CA ALA A 120 -7.41 -6.66 8.44
C ALA A 120 -8.80 -6.58 7.80
N LYS A 121 -8.97 -5.62 6.90
CA LYS A 121 -10.09 -5.51 5.95
C LYS A 121 -9.57 -5.05 4.60
N SER A 122 -10.38 -5.14 3.55
CA SER A 122 -10.01 -4.63 2.24
C SER A 122 -11.17 -3.98 1.49
N ASP A 123 -10.80 -3.08 0.59
CA ASP A 123 -11.70 -2.43 -0.37
C ASP A 123 -11.03 -2.29 -1.73
N ASN A 124 -11.83 -2.16 -2.78
CA ASN A 124 -11.35 -1.69 -4.08
C ASN A 124 -11.84 -0.28 -4.35
N VAL A 125 -10.94 0.55 -4.85
CA VAL A 125 -11.23 1.92 -5.30
C VAL A 125 -11.39 1.93 -6.81
N THR A 126 -12.52 2.43 -7.28
CA THR A 126 -12.86 2.53 -8.72
C THR A 126 -12.90 3.98 -9.20
N GLN A 127 -12.84 4.95 -8.29
CA GLN A 127 -12.80 6.38 -8.57
C GLN A 127 -11.87 7.08 -7.58
N HIS A 128 -11.18 8.14 -8.01
CA HIS A 128 -10.28 8.87 -7.11
C HIS A 128 -11.00 9.42 -5.89
N ILE A 129 -10.43 9.16 -4.71
CA ILE A 129 -10.93 9.69 -3.44
C ILE A 129 -10.68 11.19 -3.39
N SER A 130 -11.70 11.97 -3.02
CA SER A 130 -11.58 13.42 -2.91
C SER A 130 -10.56 13.82 -1.84
N GLN A 131 -10.05 15.06 -1.93
CA GLN A 131 -9.11 15.60 -0.93
C GLN A 131 -9.70 15.53 0.49
N ALA A 132 -10.95 15.97 0.65
CA ALA A 132 -11.65 15.91 1.93
C ALA A 132 -11.86 14.46 2.41
N GLY A 133 -12.12 13.53 1.49
CA GLY A 133 -12.22 12.10 1.79
C GLY A 133 -10.92 11.53 2.37
N LEU A 134 -9.78 11.86 1.74
CA LEU A 134 -8.45 11.49 2.22
C LEU A 134 -8.12 12.17 3.56
N GLU A 135 -8.45 13.45 3.73
CA GLU A 135 -8.23 14.17 4.98
C GLU A 135 -8.99 13.55 6.16
N GLY A 136 -10.26 13.21 5.97
CA GLY A 136 -11.03 12.51 7.01
C GLY A 136 -10.54 11.09 7.29
N LEU A 137 -9.91 10.42 6.31
CA LEU A 137 -9.22 9.15 6.50
C LEU A 137 -7.95 9.34 7.35
N TRP A 138 -7.14 10.37 7.04
CA TRP A 138 -5.93 10.70 7.81
C TRP A 138 -6.22 10.96 9.28
N GLN A 139 -7.28 11.72 9.59
CA GLN A 139 -7.66 11.99 10.97
C GLN A 139 -7.98 10.70 11.75
N ARG A 140 -8.63 9.73 11.11
CA ARG A 140 -8.96 8.45 11.74
C ARG A 140 -7.74 7.55 11.94
N LEU A 141 -6.79 7.57 11.01
CA LEU A 141 -5.52 6.85 11.20
C LEU A 141 -4.76 7.37 12.41
N LEU A 142 -4.75 8.69 12.64
CA LEU A 142 -4.08 9.30 13.80
C LEU A 142 -4.66 8.87 15.16
N GLU A 143 -5.88 8.32 15.22
CA GLU A 143 -6.48 7.77 16.44
C GLU A 143 -5.74 6.52 16.96
N VAL A 144 -5.09 5.75 16.08
CA VAL A 144 -4.44 4.48 16.40
C VAL A 144 -3.08 4.39 15.73
N GLU A 145 -2.02 4.41 16.53
CA GLU A 145 -0.64 4.50 16.07
C GLU A 145 -0.17 3.28 15.26
N THR A 146 -0.67 2.09 15.58
CA THR A 146 -0.36 0.84 14.86
C THR A 146 -1.19 0.65 13.59
N SER A 147 -1.99 1.64 13.20
CA SER A 147 -2.78 1.57 11.98
C SER A 147 -1.92 1.77 10.73
N GLN A 148 -2.22 0.97 9.71
CA GLN A 148 -1.55 1.00 8.43
C GLN A 148 -2.55 0.83 7.29
N LEU A 149 -2.32 1.54 6.19
CA LEU A 149 -2.98 1.28 4.91
C LEU A 149 -1.94 0.88 3.86
N ILE A 150 -2.26 -0.15 3.08
CA ILE A 150 -1.48 -0.52 1.90
C ILE A 150 -2.37 -0.35 0.68
N LEU A 151 -1.97 0.51 -0.25
CA LEU A 151 -2.68 0.75 -1.51
C LEU A 151 -1.87 0.13 -2.65
N ALA A 152 -2.38 -0.96 -3.21
CA ALA A 152 -1.74 -1.67 -4.32
C ALA A 152 -2.42 -1.29 -5.65
N PRO A 153 -1.69 -0.68 -6.60
CA PRO A 153 -2.27 -0.28 -7.89
C PRO A 153 -2.71 -1.51 -8.69
N TYR A 154 -3.83 -1.33 -9.39
CA TYR A 154 -4.28 -2.26 -10.43
C TYR A 154 -3.87 -1.68 -11.78
N GLY A 155 -4.60 -1.99 -12.87
CA GLY A 155 -4.19 -1.60 -14.21
C GLY A 155 -3.33 -2.65 -14.90
N GLY A 156 -2.62 -2.23 -15.96
CA GLY A 156 -1.77 -3.09 -16.78
C GLY A 156 -2.39 -4.46 -17.06
N ARG A 157 -1.63 -5.52 -16.79
CA ARG A 157 -2.07 -6.90 -17.02
C ARG A 157 -3.36 -7.28 -16.27
N MET A 158 -3.64 -6.66 -15.11
CA MET A 158 -4.87 -6.94 -14.35
C MET A 158 -6.13 -6.43 -15.04
N SER A 159 -6.01 -5.43 -15.92
CA SER A 159 -7.15 -4.87 -16.68
C SER A 159 -7.41 -5.59 -18.00
N GLU A 160 -6.43 -6.34 -18.51
CA GLU A 160 -6.56 -7.13 -19.74
C GLU A 160 -7.31 -8.44 -19.52
N ILE A 161 -7.27 -8.97 -18.30
CA ILE A 161 -7.91 -10.24 -17.92
C ILE A 161 -9.40 -10.01 -17.67
N SER A 162 -10.25 -10.86 -18.26
CA SER A 162 -11.69 -10.78 -18.04
C SER A 162 -12.06 -11.05 -16.57
N TYR A 163 -13.07 -10.34 -16.05
CA TYR A 163 -13.59 -10.54 -14.68
C TYR A 163 -14.07 -11.97 -14.42
N SER A 164 -14.46 -12.70 -15.47
CA SER A 164 -14.97 -14.07 -15.41
C SER A 164 -13.91 -15.13 -15.74
N GLU A 165 -12.67 -14.73 -16.08
CA GLU A 165 -11.62 -15.66 -16.47
C GLU A 165 -11.15 -16.51 -15.27
N THR A 166 -11.21 -15.95 -14.07
CA THR A 166 -10.92 -16.66 -12.83
C THR A 166 -11.91 -16.26 -11.73
N PRO A 167 -11.97 -16.99 -10.59
CA PRO A 167 -12.80 -16.59 -9.44
C PRO A 167 -12.43 -15.26 -8.78
N PHE A 168 -11.35 -14.60 -9.20
CA PHE A 168 -10.95 -13.29 -8.73
C PHE A 168 -11.45 -12.21 -9.72
N PRO A 169 -12.57 -11.52 -9.40
CA PRO A 169 -13.30 -10.70 -10.37
C PRO A 169 -12.76 -9.27 -10.49
N HIS A 170 -11.88 -8.85 -9.58
CA HIS A 170 -11.40 -7.48 -9.50
C HIS A 170 -10.36 -7.23 -10.59
N ARG A 171 -10.81 -6.69 -11.72
CA ARG A 171 -10.01 -6.50 -12.95
C ARG A 171 -10.10 -5.06 -13.43
N ASN A 172 -10.41 -4.87 -14.71
CA ASN A 172 -10.63 -3.57 -15.34
C ASN A 172 -11.63 -2.72 -14.55
N GLY A 173 -11.35 -1.43 -14.43
CA GLY A 173 -12.15 -0.46 -13.66
C GLY A 173 -11.78 -0.34 -12.18
N SER A 174 -10.86 -1.16 -11.65
CA SER A 174 -10.25 -0.94 -10.33
C SER A 174 -8.98 -0.12 -10.47
N ILE A 175 -8.86 0.97 -9.72
CA ILE A 175 -7.67 1.82 -9.68
C ILE A 175 -6.61 1.21 -8.75
N PHE A 176 -7.03 0.86 -7.53
CA PHE A 176 -6.18 0.17 -6.55
C PHE A 176 -7.03 -0.61 -5.53
N ALA A 177 -6.44 -1.64 -4.94
CA ALA A 177 -6.96 -2.26 -3.73
C ALA A 177 -6.36 -1.59 -2.50
N ILE A 178 -7.16 -1.43 -1.46
CA ILE A 178 -6.75 -0.97 -0.14
C ILE A 178 -6.78 -2.16 0.81
N GLN A 179 -5.69 -2.39 1.52
CA GLN A 179 -5.68 -3.19 2.74
C GLN A 179 -5.63 -2.24 3.95
N TYR A 180 -6.61 -2.38 4.84
CA TYR A 180 -6.60 -1.77 6.17
C TYR A 180 -6.00 -2.77 7.13
N LEU A 181 -4.99 -2.38 7.90
CA LEU A 181 -4.34 -3.23 8.90
C LEU A 181 -4.21 -2.46 10.22
N VAL A 182 -4.47 -3.16 11.31
CA VAL A 182 -4.15 -2.69 12.66
C VAL A 182 -3.66 -3.86 13.48
N THR A 183 -2.61 -3.64 14.26
CA THR A 183 -1.98 -4.65 15.12
C THR A 183 -1.95 -4.19 16.57
N TRP A 184 -1.94 -5.14 17.50
CA TRP A 184 -1.81 -4.88 18.93
C TRP A 184 -1.26 -6.11 19.66
N ASP A 185 -0.73 -5.91 20.87
CA ASP A 185 -0.07 -6.98 21.65
C ASP A 185 -0.85 -7.36 22.92
N ASP A 186 -1.59 -6.42 23.53
CA ASP A 186 -2.41 -6.68 24.73
C ASP A 186 -3.85 -7.07 24.31
N ASP A 187 -4.27 -8.28 24.66
CA ASP A 187 -5.59 -8.80 24.31
C ASP A 187 -6.74 -7.96 24.87
N LYS A 188 -6.52 -7.21 25.96
CA LYS A 188 -7.49 -6.25 26.53
C LYS A 188 -7.81 -5.10 25.59
N GLU A 189 -6.92 -4.78 24.66
CA GLU A 189 -7.15 -3.73 23.65
C GLU A 189 -7.89 -4.23 22.39
N THR A 190 -8.26 -5.51 22.33
CA THR A 190 -8.87 -6.12 21.14
C THR A 190 -10.13 -5.36 20.69
N GLU A 191 -11.05 -5.07 21.61
CA GLU A 191 -12.30 -4.38 21.23
C GLU A 191 -12.06 -2.95 20.75
N LYS A 192 -11.09 -2.24 21.32
CA LYS A 192 -10.69 -0.89 20.88
C LYS A 192 -10.25 -0.92 19.40
N HIS A 193 -9.37 -1.86 19.03
CA HIS A 193 -8.83 -1.97 17.67
C HIS A 193 -9.88 -2.48 16.67
N ILE A 194 -10.71 -3.45 17.07
CA ILE A 194 -11.84 -3.93 16.24
C ILE A 194 -12.85 -2.80 16.00
N SER A 195 -13.24 -2.08 17.05
CA SER A 195 -14.15 -0.93 16.94
C SER A 195 -13.59 0.18 16.07
N TRP A 196 -12.31 0.50 16.19
CA TRP A 196 -11.63 1.45 15.30
C TRP A 196 -11.69 0.99 13.83
N MET A 197 -11.37 -0.28 13.56
CA MET A 197 -11.43 -0.84 12.20
C MET A 197 -12.84 -0.73 11.60
N ARG A 198 -13.88 -1.01 12.39
CA ARG A 198 -15.28 -0.84 11.96
C ARG A 198 -15.58 0.62 11.58
N ARG A 199 -15.13 1.59 12.38
CA ARG A 199 -15.35 3.03 12.09
C ARG A 199 -14.64 3.49 10.82
N VAL A 200 -13.38 3.10 10.62
CA VAL A 200 -12.62 3.45 9.40
C VAL A 200 -13.23 2.80 8.17
N TYR A 201 -13.59 1.52 8.27
CA TYR A 201 -14.22 0.81 7.16
C TYR A 201 -15.61 1.37 6.84
N ALA A 202 -16.40 1.76 7.84
CA ALA A 202 -17.69 2.43 7.61
C ALA A 202 -17.52 3.79 6.93
N TYR A 203 -16.54 4.59 7.36
CA TYR A 203 -16.22 5.88 6.72
C TYR A 203 -15.86 5.70 5.24
N MET A 204 -15.06 4.68 4.92
CA MET A 204 -14.62 4.43 3.55
C MET A 204 -15.72 3.92 2.61
N ALA A 205 -16.88 3.49 3.13
CA ALA A 205 -17.98 2.96 2.32
C ALA A 205 -18.45 3.90 1.21
N SER A 206 -18.39 5.21 1.43
CA SER A 206 -18.81 6.22 0.44
C SER A 206 -17.74 6.50 -0.63
N HIS A 207 -16.50 6.06 -0.42
CA HIS A 207 -15.31 6.39 -1.21
C HIS A 207 -14.74 5.22 -2.04
N VAL A 208 -15.31 4.02 -1.90
CA VAL A 208 -14.85 2.77 -2.53
C VAL A 208 -15.93 2.20 -3.44
N SER A 209 -15.66 1.06 -4.06
CA SER A 209 -16.63 0.30 -4.86
C SER A 209 -17.95 0.07 -4.13
N LYS A 210 -19.06 0.05 -4.88
CA LYS A 210 -20.42 -0.12 -4.37
C LYS A 210 -21.18 -1.05 -5.28
N SER A 211 -22.13 -1.79 -4.69
CA SER A 211 -23.07 -2.67 -5.39
C SER A 211 -22.43 -3.75 -6.30
N PRO A 212 -21.65 -4.69 -5.74
CA PRO A 212 -21.32 -4.86 -4.32
C PRO A 212 -20.09 -4.05 -3.89
N ARG A 213 -19.93 -3.85 -2.57
CA ARG A 213 -18.66 -3.36 -2.02
C ARG A 213 -17.63 -4.49 -2.10
N ALA A 214 -16.64 -4.33 -2.97
CA ALA A 214 -15.66 -5.36 -3.27
C ALA A 214 -14.71 -5.60 -2.08
N ALA A 215 -14.39 -6.86 -1.85
CA ALA A 215 -13.41 -7.31 -0.87
C ALA A 215 -12.55 -8.44 -1.46
N TYR A 216 -11.37 -8.67 -0.89
CA TYR A 216 -10.49 -9.75 -1.31
C TYR A 216 -10.59 -10.96 -0.37
N LEU A 217 -10.91 -12.12 -0.93
CA LEU A 217 -11.12 -13.38 -0.19
C LEU A 217 -9.93 -13.76 0.73
N ASN A 218 -8.69 -13.51 0.31
CA ASN A 218 -7.51 -13.85 1.12
C ASN A 218 -7.32 -12.92 2.33
N TYR A 219 -8.03 -11.80 2.38
CA TYR A 219 -8.17 -10.96 3.57
C TYR A 219 -9.52 -11.25 4.23
N ARG A 220 -9.66 -12.47 4.77
CA ARG A 220 -10.91 -12.97 5.33
C ARG A 220 -11.44 -12.04 6.42
N ASP A 221 -12.70 -11.64 6.25
CA ASP A 221 -13.38 -10.72 7.14
C ASP A 221 -14.71 -11.33 7.60
N SER A 222 -14.67 -12.06 8.71
CA SER A 222 -15.82 -12.82 9.22
C SER A 222 -16.84 -12.00 10.02
N PHE A 223 -16.91 -10.68 9.84
CA PHE A 223 -17.84 -9.80 10.57
C PHE A 223 -18.54 -8.77 9.68
N SER A 224 -19.00 -9.22 8.51
CA SER A 224 -20.05 -8.54 7.75
C SER A 224 -21.41 -9.14 8.15
N CYS A 225 -22.04 -8.56 9.17
CA CYS A 225 -23.49 -8.54 9.35
C CYS A 225 -23.86 -7.08 9.61
#